data_AF-A0A1T1H1C1-F1
#
_entry.id   AF-A0A1T1H1C1-F1
#
_cell.length_a   1.000
_cell.length_b   1.000
_cell.length_c   1.000
_cell.angle_alpha   90.00
_cell.angle_beta   90.00
_cell.angle_gamma   90.00
#
_symmetry.space_group_name_H-M   'P 1'
#
loop_
_entity.id
_entity.type
_entity.pdbx_description
1 polymer ?
#
loop_
_entity_poly.entity_id
_entity_poly.type
_entity_poly.pdbx_seq_one_letter_code
_entity_poly.pdbx_strand_id
1 'polypeptide(L)'
;MSSLASPSTQEQQFLAAFQQAIETQRFDRMILSQYKGELDQLEKMTLRVISLQGESFLSCLYRYKTQDITKNYPIASANQQVESLLSCCKQANLMTLDEEIQLKKNKKKAMLSISKKQPALGKNPTEQQGHDRAKHRYVDQDSYFLQPLGITDAKAQIIPSMARKWKQINKFVEIFSGALSQIKETDQSLHVVDFGSGKGYLTFALYDYLAKHQQVPKVTGVELNPKMVEFCQSVAQQSNFSQLDFFQGDVRTYAPERLDVMIALHACDVATDFAIHTGIRLNAQMIMCAPCCHKELRPQLKAPQVLVPMLQFGIHAGQQAEMLTDTIRALLLKAYGYETKVFEFVALEHTSKNKMILATKRADYVEPDQAVLAQIQALKDMYGIQKHSLELLLNDQWDQQDIGCKC
;
A
#
# COMPACT_ATOMS: atom_id res chain seq x y z
N MET A 1 28.69 18.49 -35.89
CA MET A 1 29.04 19.31 -34.71
C MET A 1 28.23 20.60 -34.80
N SER A 2 27.06 20.64 -34.17
CA SER A 2 26.27 21.87 -34.07
C SER A 2 26.95 22.80 -33.07
N SER A 3 27.28 24.02 -33.49
CA SER A 3 27.86 25.03 -32.61
C SER A 3 26.87 25.33 -31.48
N LEU A 4 27.22 24.93 -30.25
CA LEU A 4 26.50 25.33 -29.04
C LEU A 4 26.46 26.87 -29.03
N ALA A 5 25.29 27.44 -29.32
CA ALA A 5 25.08 28.87 -29.16
C ALA A 5 25.37 29.22 -27.69
N SER A 6 26.10 30.32 -27.46
CA SER A 6 26.42 30.76 -26.10
C SER A 6 25.12 30.90 -25.29
N PRO A 7 25.07 30.35 -24.06
CA PRO A 7 23.86 30.39 -23.25
C PRO A 7 23.46 31.83 -22.96
N SER A 8 22.15 32.11 -23.06
CA SER A 8 21.57 33.37 -22.62
C SER A 8 21.81 33.62 -21.13
N THR A 9 21.72 34.88 -20.69
CA THR A 9 21.88 35.25 -19.28
C THR A 9 20.96 34.44 -18.36
N GLN A 10 19.73 34.14 -18.78
CA GLN A 10 18.79 33.33 -18.02
C GLN A 10 19.20 31.84 -17.95
N GLU A 11 19.81 31.30 -19.00
CA GLU A 11 20.38 29.94 -18.99
C GLU A 11 21.59 29.86 -18.08
N GLN A 12 22.47 30.86 -18.12
CA GLN A 12 23.61 30.96 -17.21
C GLN A 12 23.16 31.04 -15.75
N GLN A 13 22.12 31.83 -15.44
CA GLN A 13 21.53 31.90 -14.10
C GLN A 13 20.95 30.55 -13.64
N PHE A 14 20.27 29.83 -14.54
CA PHE A 14 19.74 28.50 -14.24
C PHE A 14 20.85 27.47 -13.97
N LEU A 15 21.90 27.48 -14.78
CA LEU A 15 23.06 26.58 -14.61
C LEU A 15 23.84 26.90 -13.33
N ALA A 16 24.03 28.18 -13.01
CA ALA A 16 24.64 28.60 -11.76
C ALA A 16 23.80 28.16 -10.55
N ALA A 17 22.48 28.26 -10.61
CA ALA A 17 21.60 27.79 -9.54
C ALA A 17 21.65 26.26 -9.38
N PHE A 18 21.75 25.51 -10.48
CA PHE A 18 21.98 24.07 -10.43
C PHE A 18 23.31 23.73 -9.75
N GLN A 19 24.41 24.37 -10.18
CA GLN A 19 25.73 24.17 -9.59
C GLN A 19 25.72 24.48 -8.09
N GLN A 20 25.16 25.63 -7.70
CA GLN A 20 25.01 26.01 -6.30
C GLN A 20 24.20 24.98 -5.50
N ALA A 21 23.12 24.44 -6.07
CA ALA A 21 22.29 23.44 -5.41
C ALA A 21 23.02 22.09 -5.21
N ILE A 22 23.92 21.73 -6.13
CA ILE A 22 24.78 20.54 -5.99
C ILE A 22 25.83 20.78 -4.90
N GLU A 23 26.56 21.91 -4.96
CA GLU A 23 27.62 22.25 -4.00
C GLU A 23 27.10 22.39 -2.57
N THR A 24 25.88 22.92 -2.39
CA THR A 24 25.23 23.07 -1.08
C THR A 24 24.43 21.84 -0.65
N GLN A 25 24.41 20.77 -1.44
CA GLN A 25 23.61 19.56 -1.20
C GLN A 25 22.10 19.85 -1.01
N ARG A 26 21.58 20.87 -1.70
CA ARG A 26 20.14 21.27 -1.65
C ARG A 26 19.37 20.90 -2.91
N PHE A 27 19.99 20.20 -3.84
CA PHE A 27 19.37 19.72 -5.07
C PHE A 27 18.42 18.54 -4.80
N ASP A 28 17.15 18.66 -5.17
CA ASP A 28 16.15 17.56 -5.09
C ASP A 28 16.06 16.83 -6.44
N ARG A 29 15.65 17.55 -7.49
CA ARG A 29 15.57 17.01 -8.86
C ARG A 29 15.57 18.12 -9.90
N MET A 30 15.93 17.76 -11.12
CA MET A 30 15.73 18.59 -12.31
C MET A 30 14.92 17.82 -13.36
N ILE A 31 14.06 18.53 -14.07
CA ILE A 31 13.32 17.98 -15.21
C ILE A 31 13.64 18.83 -16.44
N LEU A 32 14.15 18.19 -17.48
CA LEU A 32 14.33 18.77 -18.81
C LEU A 32 13.26 18.19 -19.74
N SER A 33 12.56 19.04 -20.46
CA SER A 33 11.41 18.64 -21.29
C SER A 33 11.34 19.44 -22.58
N GLN A 34 10.48 18.99 -23.49
CA GLN A 34 10.40 19.51 -24.87
C GLN A 34 11.76 19.44 -25.57
N TYR A 35 12.33 18.24 -25.59
CA TYR A 35 13.61 17.97 -26.25
C TYR A 35 13.51 18.17 -27.76
N LYS A 36 14.57 18.72 -28.36
CA LYS A 36 14.68 19.06 -29.79
C LYS A 36 16.03 18.65 -30.40
N GLY A 37 16.77 17.74 -29.75
CA GLY A 37 17.99 17.18 -30.30
C GLY A 37 17.74 15.89 -31.11
N GLU A 38 18.81 15.11 -31.32
CA GLU A 38 18.84 13.97 -32.27
C GLU A 38 18.22 12.67 -31.72
N LEU A 39 17.90 12.60 -30.43
CA LEU A 39 17.28 11.44 -29.81
C LEU A 39 15.78 11.40 -30.14
N ASP A 40 15.41 10.49 -31.06
CA ASP A 40 14.03 10.32 -31.48
C ASP A 40 13.14 9.82 -30.33
N GLN A 41 11.89 10.28 -30.32
CA GLN A 41 10.87 9.95 -29.31
C GLN A 41 11.22 10.33 -27.85
N LEU A 42 12.25 11.18 -27.69
CA LEU A 42 12.63 11.96 -26.51
C LEU A 42 11.48 12.72 -25.83
N GLU A 43 10.80 12.20 -24.79
CA GLU A 43 9.75 12.97 -24.11
C GLU A 43 10.30 13.94 -23.06
N LYS A 44 11.06 13.40 -22.10
CA LYS A 44 11.65 14.17 -20.99
C LYS A 44 12.83 13.46 -20.36
N MET A 45 13.65 14.23 -19.65
CA MET A 45 14.74 13.74 -18.82
C MET A 45 14.51 14.19 -17.38
N THR A 46 14.69 13.28 -16.42
CA THR A 46 14.62 13.59 -14.99
C THR A 46 15.97 13.30 -14.36
N LEU A 47 16.56 14.29 -13.70
CA LEU A 47 17.88 14.19 -13.08
C LEU A 47 17.77 14.23 -11.55
N ARG A 48 18.54 13.38 -10.87
CA ARG A 48 18.65 13.28 -9.41
C ARG A 48 20.08 12.94 -8.99
N VAL A 49 20.51 13.38 -7.83
CA VAL A 49 21.77 12.90 -7.23
C VAL A 49 21.50 11.57 -6.53
N ILE A 50 22.41 10.62 -6.74
CA ILE A 50 22.33 9.25 -6.23
C ILE A 50 23.70 8.86 -5.68
N SER A 51 23.74 7.98 -4.69
CA SER A 51 24.97 7.35 -4.23
C SER A 51 25.07 5.93 -4.81
N LEU A 52 26.20 5.60 -5.42
CA LEU A 52 26.55 4.26 -5.91
C LEU A 52 27.90 3.88 -5.31
N GLN A 53 27.93 2.82 -4.50
CA GLN A 53 29.15 2.32 -3.85
C GLN A 53 29.92 3.39 -3.05
N GLY A 54 29.21 4.38 -2.48
CA GLY A 54 29.81 5.47 -1.69
C GLY A 54 30.17 6.72 -2.48
N GLU A 55 30.09 6.69 -3.82
CA GLU A 55 30.35 7.84 -4.68
C GLU A 55 29.05 8.48 -5.19
N SER A 56 29.03 9.81 -5.30
CA SER A 56 27.85 10.54 -5.77
C SER A 56 27.85 10.67 -7.30
N PHE A 57 26.70 10.39 -7.90
CA PHE A 57 26.43 10.51 -9.33
C PHE A 57 25.16 11.32 -9.59
N LEU A 58 25.14 12.07 -10.69
CA LEU A 58 23.92 12.61 -11.27
C LEU A 58 23.27 11.53 -12.16
N SER A 59 22.23 10.89 -11.65
CA SER A 59 21.42 9.95 -12.43
C SER A 59 20.43 10.70 -13.30
N CYS A 60 20.41 10.39 -14.60
CA CYS A 60 19.52 10.94 -15.59
C CYS A 60 18.64 9.84 -16.18
N LEU A 61 17.34 9.91 -15.92
CA LEU A 61 16.33 9.05 -16.50
C LEU A 61 15.80 9.69 -17.79
N TYR A 62 16.12 9.08 -18.92
CA TYR A 62 15.62 9.41 -20.26
C TYR A 62 14.32 8.65 -20.51
N ARG A 63 13.19 9.37 -20.56
CA ARG A 63 11.88 8.78 -20.86
C ARG A 63 11.54 8.91 -22.34
N TYR A 64 11.41 7.76 -22.99
CA TYR A 64 10.88 7.62 -24.34
C TYR A 64 9.44 7.13 -24.29
N LYS A 65 8.74 7.15 -25.43
CA LYS A 65 7.36 6.66 -25.52
C LYS A 65 7.17 5.20 -25.12
N THR A 66 8.18 4.35 -25.37
CA THR A 66 8.08 2.89 -25.22
C THR A 66 9.04 2.32 -24.19
N GLN A 67 10.01 3.11 -23.72
CA GLN A 67 11.04 2.64 -22.78
C GLN A 67 11.68 3.79 -22.00
N ASP A 68 12.24 3.46 -20.85
CA ASP A 68 13.02 4.38 -20.01
C ASP A 68 14.49 3.92 -19.98
N ILE A 69 15.44 4.83 -20.21
CA ILE A 69 16.89 4.56 -20.14
C ILE A 69 17.49 5.38 -19.01
N THR A 70 18.27 4.77 -18.12
CA THR A 70 18.98 5.50 -17.05
C THR A 70 20.47 5.58 -17.34
N LYS A 71 21.06 6.77 -17.22
CA LYS A 71 22.52 6.99 -17.28
C LYS A 71 22.98 7.71 -16.02
N ASN A 72 24.11 7.30 -15.46
CA ASN A 72 24.69 7.91 -14.27
C ASN A 72 25.96 8.66 -14.67
N TYR A 73 26.02 9.94 -14.34
CA TYR A 73 27.14 10.83 -14.64
C TYR A 73 27.89 11.17 -13.34
N PRO A 74 29.23 11.08 -13.29
CA PRO A 74 29.98 11.56 -12.13
C PRO A 74 29.62 13.01 -11.80
N ILE A 75 29.54 13.37 -10.52
CA ILE A 75 29.23 14.76 -10.11
C ILE A 75 30.23 15.77 -10.70
N ALA A 76 31.49 15.36 -10.86
CA ALA A 76 32.53 16.19 -11.49
C ALA A 76 32.19 16.61 -12.94
N SER A 77 31.37 15.83 -13.67
CA SER A 77 30.93 16.15 -15.04
C SER A 77 29.47 16.59 -15.13
N ALA A 78 28.78 16.72 -13.98
CA ALA A 78 27.35 17.05 -13.92
C ALA A 78 27.01 18.36 -14.62
N ASN A 79 27.76 19.43 -14.36
CA ASN A 79 27.48 20.76 -14.92
C ASN A 79 27.60 20.75 -16.45
N GLN A 80 28.67 20.17 -16.99
CA GLN A 80 28.87 20.04 -18.43
C GLN A 80 27.76 19.20 -19.09
N GLN A 81 27.34 18.12 -18.43
CA GLN A 81 26.27 17.27 -18.93
C GLN A 81 24.93 18.00 -18.94
N VAL A 82 24.60 18.74 -17.87
CA VAL A 82 23.36 19.52 -17.77
C VAL A 82 23.35 20.65 -18.80
N GLU A 83 24.46 21.36 -19.00
CA GLU A 83 24.57 22.40 -20.02
C GLU A 83 24.28 21.84 -21.42
N SER A 84 24.91 20.72 -21.77
CA SER A 84 24.69 20.02 -23.04
C SER A 84 23.23 19.59 -23.23
N LEU A 85 22.62 18.94 -22.23
CA LEU A 85 21.21 18.52 -22.31
C LEU A 85 20.25 19.71 -22.35
N LEU A 86 20.53 20.76 -21.59
CA LEU A 86 19.72 21.97 -21.52
C LEU A 86 19.69 22.68 -22.87
N SER A 87 20.80 22.72 -23.61
CA SER A 87 20.87 23.32 -24.96
C SER A 87 19.83 22.72 -25.92
N CYS A 88 19.52 21.44 -25.76
CA CYS A 88 18.56 20.71 -26.58
C CYS A 88 17.11 20.77 -26.07
N CYS A 89 16.84 21.45 -24.95
CA CYS A 89 15.52 21.47 -24.30
C CYS A 89 14.91 22.87 -24.28
N LYS A 90 13.59 22.96 -24.53
CA LYS A 90 12.87 24.24 -24.42
C LYS A 90 12.36 24.55 -23.02
N GLN A 91 12.28 23.57 -22.14
CA GLN A 91 11.82 23.78 -20.78
C GLN A 91 12.66 23.01 -19.78
N ALA A 92 13.05 23.67 -18.70
CA ALA A 92 13.78 23.09 -17.58
C ALA A 92 13.17 23.54 -16.25
N ASN A 93 12.95 22.61 -15.33
CA ASN A 93 12.51 22.90 -13.98
C ASN A 93 13.55 22.33 -13.01
N LEU A 94 14.12 23.20 -12.17
CA LEU A 94 15.05 22.84 -11.10
C LEU A 94 14.30 22.97 -9.78
N MET A 95 14.23 21.87 -9.04
CA MET A 95 13.66 21.82 -7.71
C MET A 95 14.80 21.68 -6.70
N THR A 96 14.88 22.64 -5.79
CA THR A 96 15.73 22.57 -4.61
C THR A 96 14.84 22.45 -3.36
N LEU A 97 15.50 22.36 -2.19
CA LEU A 97 14.81 22.39 -0.90
C LEU A 97 14.07 23.70 -0.65
N ASP A 98 14.62 24.85 -1.10
CA ASP A 98 14.08 26.18 -0.79
C ASP A 98 13.31 26.83 -1.92
N GLU A 99 13.52 26.38 -3.15
CA GLU A 99 12.97 27.05 -4.31
C GLU A 99 12.69 26.10 -5.47
N GLU A 100 11.84 26.57 -6.36
CA GLU A 100 11.64 26.01 -7.68
C GLU A 100 11.98 27.07 -8.71
N ILE A 101 12.89 26.73 -9.61
CA ILE A 101 13.35 27.58 -10.69
C ILE A 101 12.87 26.97 -11.99
N GLN A 102 12.07 27.70 -12.77
CA GLN A 102 11.61 27.26 -14.08
C GLN A 102 12.21 28.13 -15.17
N LEU A 103 12.76 27.49 -16.19
CA LEU A 103 13.31 28.11 -17.39
C LEU A 103 12.47 27.65 -18.59
N LYS A 104 11.89 28.61 -19.32
CA LYS A 104 11.15 28.37 -20.57
C LYS A 104 11.79 29.16 -21.70
N LYS A 105 12.12 28.46 -22.79
CA LYS A 105 12.72 29.03 -24.00
C LYS A 105 11.68 29.08 -25.11
N ASN A 106 11.52 30.25 -25.72
CA ASN A 106 10.79 30.40 -26.97
C ASN A 106 11.77 30.81 -28.09
N LYS A 107 11.28 30.98 -29.33
CA LYS A 107 12.13 31.31 -30.48
C LYS A 107 12.88 32.65 -30.35
N LYS A 108 12.50 33.53 -29.42
CA LYS A 108 13.01 34.92 -29.32
C LYS A 108 13.70 35.23 -27.98
N LYS A 109 13.39 34.50 -26.90
CA LYS A 109 13.93 34.76 -25.55
C LYS A 109 13.82 33.54 -24.63
N ALA A 110 14.68 33.52 -23.60
CA ALA A 110 14.56 32.66 -22.43
C ALA A 110 13.88 33.44 -21.29
N MET A 111 13.02 32.78 -20.52
CA MET A 111 12.35 33.34 -19.35
C MET A 111 12.62 32.46 -18.14
N LEU A 112 13.11 33.07 -17.06
CA LEU A 112 13.38 32.42 -15.79
C LEU A 112 12.36 32.89 -14.75
N SER A 113 11.72 31.97 -14.05
CA SER A 113 10.84 32.27 -12.91
C SER A 113 11.30 31.51 -11.69
N ILE A 114 11.44 32.19 -10.56
CA ILE A 114 11.89 31.63 -9.29
C ILE A 114 10.73 31.73 -8.29
N SER A 115 10.36 30.60 -7.68
CA SER A 115 9.34 30.52 -6.63
C SER A 115 9.97 29.98 -5.36
N LYS A 116 9.94 30.76 -4.27
CA LYS A 116 10.43 30.31 -2.95
C LYS A 116 9.40 29.37 -2.30
N LYS A 117 9.85 28.24 -1.77
CA LYS A 117 9.08 27.36 -0.89
C LYS A 117 9.20 27.87 0.55
N GLN A 118 8.10 27.85 1.30
CA GLN A 118 8.18 28.11 2.74
C GLN A 118 9.00 26.99 3.41
N PRO A 119 9.96 27.32 4.29
CA PRO A 119 10.75 26.29 4.97
C PRO A 119 9.83 25.51 5.92
N ALA A 120 9.64 24.22 5.64
CA ALA A 120 9.10 23.29 6.62
C ALA A 120 10.16 23.14 7.73
N LEU A 121 9.84 23.56 8.96
CA LEU A 121 10.71 23.34 10.11
C LEU A 121 11.04 21.84 10.24
N GLY A 122 12.34 21.52 10.29
CA GLY A 122 12.82 20.27 10.86
C GLY A 122 13.14 19.10 9.91
N LYS A 123 13.66 19.33 8.70
CA LYS A 123 14.32 18.24 7.94
C LYS A 123 15.76 18.59 7.61
N ASN A 124 16.70 17.86 8.22
CA ASN A 124 18.11 17.91 7.87
C ASN A 124 18.29 17.49 6.38
N PRO A 125 19.07 18.23 5.56
CA PRO A 125 19.21 17.95 4.12
C PRO A 125 19.95 16.67 3.74
N THR A 126 20.67 16.04 4.67
CA THR A 126 21.60 14.95 4.37
C THR A 126 20.94 13.59 4.10
N GLU A 127 19.62 13.45 4.24
CA GLU A 127 18.92 12.15 4.05
C GLU A 127 18.28 11.95 2.66
N GLN A 128 18.44 12.85 1.69
CA GLN A 128 17.65 12.80 0.44
C GLN A 128 18.40 12.64 -0.89
N GLN A 129 19.73 12.43 -0.89
CA GLN A 129 20.51 12.25 -2.13
C GLN A 129 21.08 10.84 -2.35
N GLY A 130 20.35 9.82 -1.89
CA GLY A 130 20.57 8.43 -2.29
C GLY A 130 19.36 7.90 -3.07
N HIS A 131 19.59 7.06 -4.08
CA HIS A 131 18.53 6.17 -4.55
C HIS A 131 18.05 5.19 -3.48
N ASP A 132 18.73 5.16 -2.34
CA ASP A 132 18.14 4.79 -1.07
C ASP A 132 17.47 6.03 -0.46
N ARG A 133 16.29 6.40 -0.98
CA ARG A 133 15.27 6.82 -0.01
C ARG A 133 15.21 5.60 0.90
N ALA A 134 15.76 5.70 2.11
CA ALA A 134 15.32 4.86 3.20
C ALA A 134 13.81 5.11 3.22
N LYS A 135 13.07 4.27 2.48
CA LYS A 135 11.61 4.31 2.45
C LYS A 135 11.26 4.36 3.91
N HIS A 136 10.45 5.31 4.35
CA HIS A 136 9.97 5.26 5.71
C HIS A 136 9.35 3.87 5.88
N ARG A 137 10.04 3.00 6.62
CA ARG A 137 9.66 1.59 6.76
C ARG A 137 8.91 1.53 8.05
N TYR A 138 7.67 1.07 7.96
CA TYR A 138 6.83 0.86 9.13
C TYR A 138 7.31 -0.35 9.95
N VAL A 139 8.12 -1.22 9.35
CA VAL A 139 8.72 -2.38 10.01
C VAL A 139 10.24 -2.25 9.96
N ASP A 140 10.88 -2.35 11.12
CA ASP A 140 12.34 -2.32 11.20
C ASP A 140 12.91 -3.65 10.70
N GLN A 141 13.82 -3.57 9.73
CA GLN A 141 14.44 -4.73 9.11
C GLN A 141 15.24 -5.58 10.11
N ASP A 142 15.70 -4.98 11.20
CA ASP A 142 16.49 -5.65 12.25
C ASP A 142 15.61 -6.35 13.30
N SER A 143 14.27 -6.30 13.16
CA SER A 143 13.36 -6.96 14.09
C SER A 143 13.53 -8.47 14.02
N TYR A 144 13.82 -9.10 15.17
CA TYR A 144 14.20 -10.51 15.25
C TYR A 144 13.22 -11.45 14.54
N PHE A 145 11.90 -11.22 14.66
CA PHE A 145 10.87 -12.08 14.08
C PHE A 145 11.02 -12.28 12.56
N LEU A 146 11.66 -11.35 11.84
CA LEU A 146 11.85 -11.44 10.39
C LEU A 146 12.77 -12.60 10.00
N GLN A 147 13.75 -12.95 10.85
CA GLN A 147 14.72 -14.00 10.59
C GLN A 147 14.09 -15.41 10.63
N PRO A 148 13.42 -15.86 11.72
CA PRO A 148 12.80 -17.19 11.75
C PRO A 148 11.62 -17.31 10.78
N LEU A 149 10.98 -16.20 10.40
CA LEU A 149 10.00 -16.17 9.31
C LEU A 149 10.62 -16.30 7.91
N GLY A 150 11.94 -16.26 7.80
CA GLY A 150 12.68 -16.37 6.55
C GLY A 150 12.60 -15.13 5.67
N ILE A 151 12.27 -13.96 6.22
CA ILE A 151 12.27 -12.69 5.50
C ILE A 151 13.69 -12.13 5.40
N THR A 152 14.46 -12.25 6.49
CA THR A 152 15.87 -11.84 6.57
C THR A 152 16.80 -13.02 6.80
N ASP A 153 18.06 -12.85 6.40
CA ASP A 153 19.15 -13.77 6.75
C ASP A 153 19.70 -13.47 8.16
N ALA A 154 20.73 -14.22 8.58
CA ALA A 154 21.38 -14.05 9.88
C ALA A 154 22.10 -12.70 10.07
N LYS A 155 22.27 -11.90 9.00
CA LYS A 155 22.83 -10.55 9.03
C LYS A 155 21.73 -9.48 8.88
N ALA A 156 20.49 -9.86 9.15
CA ALA A 156 19.30 -9.04 8.96
C ALA A 156 19.08 -8.54 7.53
N GLN A 157 19.71 -9.13 6.50
CA GLN A 157 19.51 -8.72 5.11
C GLN A 157 18.29 -9.41 4.50
N ILE A 158 17.45 -8.66 3.78
CA ILE A 158 16.26 -9.20 3.13
C ILE A 158 16.66 -10.28 2.12
N ILE A 159 16.11 -11.48 2.27
CA ILE A 159 16.35 -12.57 1.33
C ILE A 159 15.72 -12.20 -0.02
N PRO A 160 16.44 -12.29 -1.15
CA PRO A 160 15.95 -11.81 -2.45
C PRO A 160 14.59 -12.40 -2.88
N SER A 161 14.38 -13.69 -2.62
CA SER A 161 13.10 -14.38 -2.90
C SER A 161 11.92 -13.86 -2.07
N MET A 162 12.20 -13.18 -0.95
CA MET A 162 11.22 -12.67 0.01
C MET A 162 11.02 -11.16 -0.09
N ALA A 163 11.73 -10.46 -1.00
CA ALA A 163 11.58 -9.03 -1.22
C ALA A 163 10.13 -8.62 -1.54
N ARG A 164 9.37 -9.47 -2.25
CA ARG A 164 7.94 -9.26 -2.54
C ARG A 164 7.10 -9.29 -1.25
N LYS A 165 7.34 -10.29 -0.40
CA LYS A 165 6.65 -10.45 0.89
C LYS A 165 7.00 -9.30 1.84
N TRP A 166 8.26 -8.88 1.87
CA TRP A 166 8.71 -7.72 2.65
C TRP A 166 7.99 -6.42 2.29
N LYS A 167 7.82 -6.15 0.99
CA LYS A 167 7.02 -5.00 0.51
C LYS A 167 5.56 -5.10 0.94
N GLN A 168 4.97 -6.29 0.84
CA GLN A 168 3.58 -6.55 1.26
C GLN A 168 3.40 -6.27 2.75
N ILE A 169 4.32 -6.74 3.60
CA ILE A 169 4.30 -6.52 5.05
C ILE A 169 4.35 -5.01 5.35
N ASN A 170 5.30 -4.27 4.78
CA ASN A 170 5.42 -2.83 5.04
C ASN A 170 4.19 -2.05 4.57
N LYS A 171 3.64 -2.37 3.39
CA LYS A 171 2.44 -1.71 2.89
C LYS A 171 1.22 -1.99 3.76
N PHE A 172 1.14 -3.20 4.36
CA PHE A 172 0.06 -3.55 5.28
C PHE A 172 0.11 -2.66 6.52
N VAL A 173 1.28 -2.55 7.14
CA VAL A 173 1.46 -1.72 8.33
C VAL A 173 1.27 -0.23 8.00
N GLU A 174 1.65 0.24 6.81
CA GLU A 174 1.33 1.59 6.33
C GLU A 174 -0.18 1.85 6.31
N ILE A 175 -0.97 0.94 5.74
CA ILE A 175 -2.43 1.10 5.68
C ILE A 175 -3.04 1.03 7.07
N PHE A 176 -2.59 0.07 7.87
CA PHE A 176 -3.05 -0.10 9.24
C PHE A 176 -2.79 1.16 10.06
N SER A 177 -1.58 1.72 10.02
CA SER A 177 -1.24 2.94 10.77
C SER A 177 -2.09 4.15 10.34
N GLY A 178 -2.34 4.31 9.04
CA GLY A 178 -3.23 5.34 8.53
C GLY A 178 -4.66 5.18 9.05
N ALA A 179 -5.17 3.94 9.10
CA ALA A 179 -6.49 3.65 9.65
C ALA A 179 -6.54 3.81 11.18
N LEU A 180 -5.46 3.47 11.88
CA LEU A 180 -5.36 3.55 13.34
C LEU A 180 -5.54 5.00 13.81
N SER A 181 -5.01 5.96 13.05
CA SER A 181 -5.19 7.40 13.34
C SER A 181 -6.64 7.90 13.23
N GLN A 182 -7.56 7.11 12.66
CA GLN A 182 -8.97 7.46 12.47
C GLN A 182 -9.88 6.87 13.54
N ILE A 183 -9.40 5.89 14.30
CA ILE A 183 -10.16 5.31 15.41
C ILE A 183 -9.85 6.07 16.71
N LYS A 184 -10.73 5.98 17.71
CA LYS A 184 -10.53 6.72 18.96
C LYS A 184 -9.28 6.18 19.65
N GLU A 185 -8.38 7.08 20.04
CA GLU A 185 -7.32 6.74 20.98
C GLU A 185 -7.96 6.21 22.26
N THR A 186 -7.62 4.98 22.61
CA THR A 186 -8.03 4.40 23.87
C THR A 186 -6.84 4.45 24.81
N ASP A 187 -7.00 4.96 26.03
CA ASP A 187 -6.02 4.82 27.13
C ASP A 187 -5.83 3.36 27.58
N GLN A 188 -6.37 2.39 26.83
CA GLN A 188 -6.42 0.97 27.15
C GLN A 188 -5.68 0.15 26.09
N SER A 189 -5.35 -1.09 26.46
CA SER A 189 -4.74 -2.06 25.54
C SER A 189 -5.60 -2.27 24.30
N LEU A 190 -4.97 -2.22 23.12
CA LEU A 190 -5.62 -2.47 21.83
C LEU A 190 -5.71 -3.98 21.58
N HIS A 191 -6.92 -4.53 21.48
CA HIS A 191 -7.14 -5.95 21.20
C HIS A 191 -7.26 -6.19 19.69
N VAL A 192 -6.32 -6.94 19.14
CA VAL A 192 -6.25 -7.28 17.72
C VAL A 192 -6.40 -8.78 17.54
N VAL A 193 -7.25 -9.21 16.61
CA VAL A 193 -7.35 -10.61 16.22
C VAL A 193 -7.17 -10.75 14.70
N ASP A 194 -6.25 -11.63 14.30
CA ASP A 194 -5.94 -11.96 12.91
C ASP A 194 -6.43 -13.37 12.57
N PHE A 195 -7.59 -13.46 11.92
CA PHE A 195 -8.20 -14.71 11.51
C PHE A 195 -7.57 -15.26 10.23
N GLY A 196 -7.03 -16.47 10.32
CA GLY A 196 -6.28 -17.09 9.23
C GLY A 196 -4.87 -16.49 9.11
N SER A 197 -4.18 -16.35 10.25
CA SER A 197 -2.89 -15.67 10.34
C SER A 197 -1.75 -16.40 9.60
N GLY A 198 -1.90 -17.70 9.29
CA GLY A 198 -0.87 -18.48 8.62
C GLY A 198 0.44 -18.45 9.39
N LYS A 199 1.55 -18.18 8.69
CA LYS A 199 2.90 -17.99 9.27
C LYS A 199 3.05 -16.72 10.13
N GLY A 200 1.98 -15.94 10.32
CA GLY A 200 1.98 -14.78 11.21
C GLY A 200 2.71 -13.54 10.70
N TYR A 201 3.18 -13.49 9.44
CA TYR A 201 4.00 -12.37 8.93
C TYR A 201 3.44 -10.98 9.26
N LEU A 202 2.14 -10.81 9.10
CA LEU A 202 1.46 -9.54 9.32
C LEU A 202 1.11 -9.37 10.80
N THR A 203 0.74 -10.44 11.49
CA THR A 203 0.50 -10.48 12.93
C THR A 203 1.72 -10.02 13.72
N PHE A 204 2.91 -10.55 13.40
CA PHE A 204 4.19 -10.14 14.02
C PHE A 204 4.55 -8.69 13.70
N ALA A 205 4.47 -8.30 12.43
CA ALA A 205 4.79 -6.95 11.99
C ALA A 205 3.87 -5.90 12.64
N LEU A 206 2.60 -6.24 12.81
CA LEU A 206 1.62 -5.39 13.45
C LEU A 206 1.89 -5.24 14.95
N TYR A 207 2.18 -6.35 15.64
CA TYR A 207 2.56 -6.32 17.05
C TYR A 207 3.79 -5.45 17.28
N ASP A 208 4.86 -5.69 16.50
CA ASP A 208 6.12 -4.95 16.58
C ASP A 208 5.91 -3.44 16.35
N TYR A 209 5.13 -3.09 15.31
CA TYR A 209 4.77 -1.72 15.02
C TYR A 209 4.03 -1.05 16.19
N LEU A 210 2.97 -1.68 16.70
CA LEU A 210 2.17 -1.16 17.80
C LEU A 210 2.99 -0.97 19.08
N ALA A 211 3.79 -1.97 19.45
CA ALA A 211 4.64 -1.93 20.64
C ALA A 211 5.66 -0.77 20.57
N LYS A 212 6.27 -0.53 19.40
CA LYS A 212 7.21 0.59 19.19
C LYS A 212 6.54 1.96 19.21
N HIS A 213 5.25 2.03 18.91
CA HIS A 213 4.46 3.27 18.93
C HIS A 213 3.72 3.48 20.27
N GLN A 214 4.29 2.93 21.36
CA GLN A 214 3.82 3.11 22.75
C GLN A 214 2.38 2.61 22.99
N GLN A 215 1.87 1.74 22.14
CA GLN A 215 0.62 1.03 22.40
C GLN A 215 0.90 -0.18 23.31
N VAL A 216 -0.13 -0.68 23.99
CA VAL A 216 -0.09 -1.95 24.71
C VAL A 216 -0.94 -2.97 23.92
N PRO A 217 -0.41 -3.57 22.84
CA PRO A 217 -1.21 -4.40 21.97
C PRO A 217 -1.37 -5.81 22.52
N LYS A 218 -2.61 -6.29 22.60
CA LYS A 218 -2.92 -7.71 22.80
C LYS A 218 -3.31 -8.29 21.45
N VAL A 219 -2.42 -9.05 20.84
CA VAL A 219 -2.59 -9.57 19.48
C VAL A 219 -2.75 -11.07 19.54
N THR A 220 -3.78 -11.61 18.88
CA THR A 220 -3.98 -13.05 18.73
C THR A 220 -4.09 -13.41 17.26
N GLY A 221 -3.19 -14.29 16.78
CA GLY A 221 -3.35 -14.95 15.50
C GLY A 221 -4.18 -16.23 15.64
N VAL A 222 -5.21 -16.40 14.83
CA VAL A 222 -6.03 -17.64 14.82
C VAL A 222 -5.67 -18.44 13.58
N GLU A 223 -5.21 -19.68 13.79
CA GLU A 223 -4.74 -20.57 12.72
C GLU A 223 -5.20 -22.01 12.94
N LEU A 224 -5.59 -22.67 11.84
CA LEU A 224 -6.10 -24.04 11.84
C LEU A 224 -4.98 -25.08 12.02
N ASN A 225 -3.81 -24.82 11.45
CA ASN A 225 -2.72 -25.79 11.44
C ASN A 225 -1.90 -25.75 12.75
N PRO A 226 -1.94 -26.80 13.60
CA PRO A 226 -1.23 -26.81 14.89
C PRO A 226 0.27 -26.59 14.73
N LYS A 227 0.90 -27.13 13.69
CA LYS A 227 2.34 -26.91 13.43
C LYS A 227 2.68 -25.45 13.18
N MET A 228 1.73 -24.71 12.58
CA MET A 228 1.91 -23.29 12.32
C MET A 228 1.72 -22.48 13.60
N VAL A 229 0.76 -22.86 14.44
CA VAL A 229 0.54 -22.27 15.77
C VAL A 229 1.78 -22.45 16.63
N GLU A 230 2.29 -23.69 16.78
CA GLU A 230 3.51 -24.00 17.53
C GLU A 230 4.72 -23.20 17.03
N PHE A 231 4.88 -23.13 15.70
CA PHE A 231 5.93 -22.33 15.08
C PHE A 231 5.80 -20.84 15.45
N CYS A 232 4.61 -20.25 15.30
CA CYS A 232 4.37 -18.85 15.60
C CYS A 232 4.52 -18.54 17.10
N GLN A 233 4.07 -19.41 18.01
CA GLN A 233 4.29 -19.24 19.45
C GLN A 233 5.79 -19.26 19.80
N SER A 234 6.55 -20.18 19.20
CA SER A 234 8.00 -20.24 19.38
C SER A 234 8.70 -18.97 18.90
N VAL A 235 8.29 -18.43 17.74
CA VAL A 235 8.82 -17.15 17.23
C VAL A 235 8.43 -15.99 18.14
N ALA A 236 7.19 -15.91 18.61
CA ALA A 236 6.75 -14.86 19.54
C ALA A 236 7.56 -14.86 20.83
N GLN A 237 7.83 -16.05 21.40
CA GLN A 237 8.66 -16.20 22.58
C GLN A 237 10.11 -15.73 22.32
N GLN A 238 10.73 -16.16 21.23
CA GLN A 238 12.10 -15.78 20.88
C GLN A 238 12.23 -14.28 20.54
N SER A 239 11.16 -13.67 20.03
CA SER A 239 11.05 -12.23 19.80
C SER A 239 10.76 -11.41 21.06
N ASN A 240 10.55 -12.04 22.22
CA ASN A 240 10.10 -11.40 23.46
C ASN A 240 8.76 -10.65 23.31
N PHE A 241 7.86 -11.16 22.47
CA PHE A 241 6.54 -10.58 22.23
C PHE A 241 5.53 -11.15 23.23
N SER A 242 5.54 -10.63 24.46
CA SER A 242 4.77 -11.17 25.60
C SER A 242 3.25 -11.03 25.49
N GLN A 243 2.74 -10.16 24.63
CA GLN A 243 1.29 -9.98 24.39
C GLN A 243 0.87 -10.40 22.97
N LEU A 244 1.71 -11.18 22.29
CA LEU A 244 1.37 -11.85 21.06
C LEU A 244 1.20 -13.35 21.33
N ASP A 245 0.01 -13.87 21.03
CA ASP A 245 -0.27 -15.30 21.13
C ASP A 245 -0.92 -15.83 19.85
N PHE A 246 -0.94 -17.15 19.70
CA PHE A 246 -1.57 -17.85 18.59
C PHE A 246 -2.50 -18.94 19.11
N PHE A 247 -3.74 -18.91 18.64
CA PHE A 247 -4.77 -19.87 18.99
C PHE A 247 -4.98 -20.88 17.86
N GLN A 248 -4.98 -22.16 18.22
CA GLN A 248 -5.34 -23.22 17.29
C GLN A 248 -6.86 -23.31 17.14
N GLY A 249 -7.38 -22.86 16.00
CA GLY A 249 -8.80 -22.93 15.72
C GLY A 249 -9.19 -22.20 14.46
N ASP A 250 -10.50 -21.98 14.31
CA ASP A 250 -11.04 -21.13 13.26
C ASP A 250 -11.86 -19.99 13.86
N VAL A 251 -12.34 -19.12 12.98
CA VAL A 251 -13.18 -17.97 13.32
C VAL A 251 -14.52 -18.34 13.99
N ARG A 252 -14.99 -19.58 13.83
CA ARG A 252 -16.23 -20.06 14.45
C ARG A 252 -15.97 -20.60 15.86
N THR A 253 -14.76 -21.08 16.15
CA THR A 253 -14.40 -21.62 17.47
C THR A 253 -13.72 -20.60 18.38
N TYR A 254 -13.05 -19.59 17.83
CA TYR A 254 -12.42 -18.54 18.62
C TYR A 254 -13.42 -17.43 18.95
N ALA A 255 -13.78 -17.30 20.23
CA ALA A 255 -14.71 -16.30 20.74
C ALA A 255 -13.98 -15.33 21.70
N PRO A 256 -13.34 -14.26 21.17
CA PRO A 256 -12.70 -13.29 22.03
C PRO A 256 -13.76 -12.47 22.79
N GLU A 257 -13.49 -12.16 24.07
CA GLU A 257 -14.38 -11.29 24.87
C GLU A 257 -14.37 -9.85 24.37
N ARG A 258 -13.22 -9.40 23.85
CA ARG A 258 -13.01 -8.04 23.32
C ARG A 258 -12.23 -8.08 22.02
N LEU A 259 -12.63 -7.22 21.07
CA LEU A 259 -12.02 -7.08 19.76
C LEU A 259 -12.09 -5.61 19.32
N ASP A 260 -10.96 -4.91 19.28
CA ASP A 260 -10.88 -3.53 18.79
C ASP A 260 -10.53 -3.50 17.28
N VAL A 261 -9.66 -4.41 16.83
CA VAL A 261 -9.24 -4.54 15.43
C VAL A 261 -9.39 -5.98 14.98
N MET A 262 -10.20 -6.21 13.94
CA MET A 262 -10.35 -7.50 13.29
C MET A 262 -9.61 -7.52 11.95
N ILE A 263 -8.78 -8.54 11.75
CA ILE A 263 -8.05 -8.76 10.50
C ILE A 263 -8.42 -10.13 9.94
N ALA A 264 -8.63 -10.22 8.62
CA ALA A 264 -8.88 -11.47 7.90
C ALA A 264 -8.39 -11.36 6.45
N LEU A 265 -7.10 -11.61 6.21
CA LEU A 265 -6.52 -11.40 4.87
C LEU A 265 -6.50 -12.64 3.99
N HIS A 266 -6.54 -13.84 4.59
CA HIS A 266 -6.60 -15.09 3.85
C HIS A 266 -7.62 -16.08 4.43
N ALA A 267 -8.55 -15.58 5.25
CA ALA A 267 -9.74 -16.34 5.63
C ALA A 267 -10.57 -16.61 4.37
N CYS A 268 -10.50 -17.82 3.83
CA CYS A 268 -11.08 -18.12 2.53
C CYS A 268 -12.62 -18.19 2.58
N ASP A 269 -13.27 -17.67 1.53
CA ASP A 269 -14.70 -17.83 1.27
C ASP A 269 -15.56 -17.32 2.44
N VAL A 270 -16.45 -18.16 2.98
CA VAL A 270 -17.35 -17.79 4.10
C VAL A 270 -16.61 -17.47 5.40
N ALA A 271 -15.37 -17.90 5.56
CA ALA A 271 -14.59 -17.58 6.76
C ALA A 271 -14.34 -16.06 6.91
N THR A 272 -14.22 -15.32 5.80
CA THR A 272 -14.18 -13.85 5.85
C THR A 272 -15.50 -13.28 6.39
N ASP A 273 -16.64 -13.86 6.03
CA ASP A 273 -17.95 -13.42 6.48
C ASP A 273 -18.15 -13.64 7.99
N PHE A 274 -17.72 -14.79 8.52
CA PHE A 274 -17.70 -15.02 9.97
C PHE A 274 -16.77 -14.06 10.72
N ALA A 275 -15.64 -13.69 10.11
CA ALA A 275 -14.70 -12.75 10.71
C ALA A 275 -15.30 -11.34 10.76
N ILE A 276 -15.90 -10.88 9.65
CA ILE A 276 -16.64 -9.60 9.58
C ILE A 276 -17.78 -9.59 10.60
N HIS A 277 -18.59 -10.64 10.64
CA HIS A 277 -19.68 -10.77 11.61
C HIS A 277 -19.17 -10.66 13.05
N THR A 278 -18.07 -11.34 13.40
CA THR A 278 -17.45 -11.24 14.72
C THR A 278 -16.98 -9.82 15.03
N GLY A 279 -16.38 -9.14 14.05
CA GLY A 279 -16.00 -7.73 14.16
C GLY A 279 -17.18 -6.81 14.46
N ILE A 280 -18.29 -6.95 13.72
CA ILE A 280 -19.51 -6.17 13.93
C ILE A 280 -20.13 -6.47 15.30
N ARG A 281 -20.33 -7.76 15.62
CA ARG A 281 -20.94 -8.23 16.88
C ARG A 281 -20.18 -7.76 18.11
N LEU A 282 -18.84 -7.77 18.06
CA LEU A 282 -17.98 -7.32 19.15
C LEU A 282 -17.63 -5.83 19.06
N ASN A 283 -18.29 -5.08 18.17
CA ASN A 283 -18.16 -3.63 18.08
C ASN A 283 -16.74 -3.15 17.77
N ALA A 284 -15.98 -3.92 16.97
CA ALA A 284 -14.62 -3.58 16.58
C ALA A 284 -14.56 -2.17 15.98
N GLN A 285 -13.54 -1.41 16.36
CA GLN A 285 -13.30 -0.07 15.83
C GLN A 285 -12.76 -0.11 14.39
N MET A 286 -12.08 -1.20 14.04
CA MET A 286 -11.50 -1.41 12.72
C MET A 286 -11.68 -2.85 12.25
N ILE A 287 -12.00 -3.00 10.97
CA ILE A 287 -12.12 -4.27 10.25
C ILE A 287 -11.26 -4.18 8.98
N MET A 288 -10.33 -5.12 8.80
CA MET A 288 -9.45 -5.21 7.63
C MET A 288 -9.51 -6.60 7.01
N CYS A 289 -10.03 -6.70 5.79
CA CYS A 289 -10.13 -7.96 5.08
C CYS A 289 -9.46 -7.89 3.72
N ALA A 290 -8.81 -8.96 3.29
CA ALA A 290 -8.39 -9.14 1.89
C ALA A 290 -9.12 -10.37 1.34
N PRO A 291 -10.37 -10.20 0.87
CA PRO A 291 -11.16 -11.29 0.35
C PRO A 291 -10.40 -12.00 -0.75
N CYS A 292 -10.36 -13.33 -0.67
CA CYS A 292 -9.60 -14.10 -1.62
C CYS A 292 -10.44 -15.14 -2.38
N CYS A 293 -11.51 -15.68 -1.79
CA CYS A 293 -12.33 -16.69 -2.45
C CYS A 293 -13.80 -16.28 -2.43
N HIS A 294 -14.53 -16.70 -3.47
CA HIS A 294 -15.91 -16.30 -3.75
C HIS A 294 -16.73 -17.52 -4.22
N LYS A 295 -16.55 -18.65 -3.53
CA LYS A 295 -17.19 -19.92 -3.89
C LYS A 295 -18.66 -19.94 -3.52
N GLU A 296 -19.10 -19.13 -2.56
CA GLU A 296 -20.53 -19.00 -2.23
C GLU A 296 -21.33 -18.36 -3.38
N LEU A 297 -20.87 -17.21 -3.89
CA LEU A 297 -21.64 -16.41 -4.84
C LEU A 297 -21.50 -16.91 -6.27
N ARG A 298 -20.32 -17.42 -6.66
CA ARG A 298 -20.05 -17.81 -8.05
C ARG A 298 -21.04 -18.84 -8.62
N PRO A 299 -21.47 -19.91 -7.91
CA PRO A 299 -22.46 -20.87 -8.41
C PRO A 299 -23.88 -20.30 -8.54
N GLN A 300 -24.19 -19.24 -7.79
CA GLN A 300 -25.51 -18.60 -7.79
C GLN A 300 -25.63 -17.51 -8.86
N LEU A 301 -24.51 -17.02 -9.38
CA LEU A 301 -24.45 -15.85 -10.24
C LEU A 301 -25.15 -16.08 -11.58
N LYS A 302 -26.30 -15.45 -11.75
CA LYS A 302 -27.04 -15.36 -13.02
C LYS A 302 -26.76 -14.02 -13.67
N ALA A 303 -26.17 -14.04 -14.85
CA ALA A 303 -25.88 -12.82 -15.60
C ALA A 303 -27.20 -12.15 -16.05
N PRO A 304 -27.40 -10.84 -15.78
CA PRO A 304 -28.46 -10.07 -16.42
C PRO A 304 -28.38 -10.19 -17.94
N GLN A 305 -29.52 -10.17 -18.64
CA GLN A 305 -29.59 -10.43 -20.08
C GLN A 305 -28.58 -9.62 -20.91
N VAL A 306 -28.40 -8.34 -20.57
CA VAL A 306 -27.46 -7.44 -21.25
C VAL A 306 -25.98 -7.80 -21.02
N LEU A 307 -25.67 -8.44 -19.87
CA LEU A 307 -24.31 -8.82 -19.47
C LEU A 307 -23.93 -10.25 -19.87
N VAL A 308 -24.89 -11.08 -20.32
CA VAL A 308 -24.64 -12.47 -20.75
C VAL A 308 -23.47 -12.56 -21.76
N PRO A 309 -23.37 -11.73 -22.82
CA PRO A 309 -22.28 -11.83 -23.78
C PRO A 309 -20.88 -11.54 -23.18
N MET A 310 -20.81 -10.80 -22.07
CA MET A 310 -19.55 -10.53 -21.36
C MET A 310 -19.24 -11.61 -20.32
N LEU A 311 -20.26 -12.05 -19.58
CA LEU A 311 -20.09 -12.99 -18.46
C LEU A 311 -20.07 -14.46 -18.90
N GLN A 312 -20.29 -14.77 -20.18
CA GLN A 312 -20.06 -16.12 -20.72
C GLN A 312 -18.58 -16.55 -20.63
N PHE A 313 -17.65 -15.59 -20.60
CA PHE A 313 -16.22 -15.87 -20.44
C PHE A 313 -15.89 -16.09 -18.96
N GLY A 314 -15.38 -17.28 -18.62
CA GLY A 314 -15.18 -17.68 -17.21
C GLY A 314 -14.29 -16.74 -16.39
N ILE A 315 -13.35 -16.03 -17.02
CA ILE A 315 -12.50 -15.02 -16.35
C ILE A 315 -13.34 -13.81 -15.92
N HIS A 316 -14.19 -13.29 -16.81
CA HIS A 316 -15.07 -12.17 -16.50
C HIS A 316 -16.13 -12.56 -15.47
N ALA A 317 -16.72 -13.76 -15.58
CA ALA A 317 -17.62 -14.28 -14.55
C ALA A 317 -16.95 -14.38 -13.17
N GLY A 318 -15.70 -14.85 -13.13
CA GLY A 318 -14.92 -14.92 -11.89
C GLY A 318 -14.66 -13.55 -11.28
N GLN A 319 -14.24 -12.57 -12.09
CA GLN A 319 -14.02 -11.19 -11.66
C GLN A 319 -15.31 -10.51 -11.19
N GLN A 320 -16.43 -10.76 -11.89
CA GLN A 320 -17.74 -10.23 -11.50
C GLN A 320 -18.20 -10.82 -10.17
N ALA A 321 -18.03 -12.12 -9.95
CA ALA A 321 -18.35 -12.76 -8.68
C ALA A 321 -17.51 -12.19 -7.53
N GLU A 322 -16.22 -11.97 -7.76
CA GLU A 322 -15.32 -11.30 -6.80
C GLU A 322 -15.79 -9.88 -6.48
N MET A 323 -16.01 -9.04 -7.50
CA MET A 323 -16.49 -7.67 -7.33
C MET A 323 -17.82 -7.62 -6.58
N LEU A 324 -18.76 -8.48 -6.93
CA LEU A 324 -20.08 -8.53 -6.30
C LEU A 324 -19.99 -8.95 -4.83
N THR A 325 -19.19 -9.97 -4.52
CA THR A 325 -18.98 -10.43 -3.13
C THR A 325 -18.38 -9.32 -2.27
N ASP A 326 -17.31 -8.67 -2.75
CA ASP A 326 -16.64 -7.61 -2.00
C ASP A 326 -17.52 -6.38 -1.83
N THR A 327 -18.34 -6.07 -2.84
CA THR A 327 -19.33 -4.99 -2.78
C THR A 327 -20.39 -5.27 -1.74
N ILE A 328 -20.98 -6.48 -1.72
CA ILE A 328 -22.01 -6.84 -0.73
C ILE A 328 -21.43 -6.78 0.69
N ARG A 329 -20.23 -7.34 0.92
CA ARG A 329 -19.53 -7.24 2.21
C ARG A 329 -19.31 -5.78 2.63
N ALA A 330 -18.85 -4.94 1.71
CA ALA A 330 -18.59 -3.53 1.99
C ALA A 330 -19.87 -2.73 2.29
N LEU A 331 -20.97 -3.02 1.58
CA LEU A 331 -22.27 -2.43 1.83
C LEU A 331 -22.87 -2.91 3.14
N LEU A 332 -22.71 -4.19 3.51
CA LEU A 332 -23.14 -4.70 4.82
C LEU A 332 -22.39 -3.99 5.95
N LEU A 333 -21.08 -3.87 5.86
CA LEU A 333 -20.29 -3.06 6.81
C LEU A 333 -20.80 -1.61 6.90
N LYS A 334 -21.10 -0.99 5.75
CA LYS A 334 -21.62 0.38 5.69
C LYS A 334 -22.99 0.50 6.38
N ALA A 335 -23.89 -0.43 6.09
CA ALA A 335 -25.22 -0.49 6.69
C ALA A 335 -25.12 -0.61 8.21
N TYR A 336 -24.18 -1.43 8.71
CA TYR A 336 -23.94 -1.69 10.13
C TYR A 336 -22.95 -0.69 10.77
N GLY A 337 -22.89 0.54 10.27
CA GLY A 337 -22.25 1.65 10.99
C GLY A 337 -20.76 1.85 10.73
N TYR A 338 -20.19 1.25 9.69
CA TYR A 338 -18.79 1.47 9.34
C TYR A 338 -18.62 2.43 8.15
N GLU A 339 -17.56 3.23 8.15
CA GLU A 339 -17.05 3.86 6.95
C GLU A 339 -16.17 2.84 6.21
N THR A 340 -16.61 2.39 5.04
CA THR A 340 -15.94 1.30 4.31
C THR A 340 -15.26 1.79 3.04
N LYS A 341 -14.03 1.34 2.82
CA LYS A 341 -13.20 1.59 1.63
C LYS A 341 -12.79 0.26 1.01
N VAL A 342 -12.93 0.15 -0.32
CA VAL A 342 -12.41 -0.97 -1.11
C VAL A 342 -11.35 -0.43 -2.06
N PHE A 343 -10.12 -0.89 -1.92
CA PHE A 343 -8.98 -0.36 -2.69
C PHE A 343 -7.92 -1.43 -2.95
N GLU A 344 -6.99 -1.12 -3.85
CA GLU A 344 -5.86 -1.99 -4.16
C GLU A 344 -4.76 -1.87 -3.09
N PHE A 345 -4.51 -2.98 -2.39
CA PHE A 345 -3.55 -3.09 -1.31
C PHE A 345 -2.10 -3.09 -1.80
N VAL A 346 -1.80 -3.88 -2.83
CA VAL A 346 -0.47 -4.02 -3.43
C VAL A 346 -0.61 -4.10 -4.95
N ALA A 347 0.42 -3.68 -5.69
CA ALA A 347 0.41 -3.75 -7.15
C ALA A 347 0.08 -5.17 -7.66
N LEU A 348 -0.60 -5.28 -8.81
CA LEU A 348 -0.99 -6.56 -9.42
C LEU A 348 0.21 -7.49 -9.71
N GLU A 349 1.38 -6.90 -9.95
CA GLU A 349 2.68 -7.61 -10.02
C GLU A 349 2.95 -8.45 -8.76
N HIS A 350 2.28 -8.14 -7.65
CA HIS A 350 2.50 -8.72 -6.33
C HIS A 350 1.42 -9.71 -5.87
N THR A 351 0.25 -9.80 -6.53
CA THR A 351 -0.74 -10.86 -6.31
C THR A 351 -1.92 -10.66 -7.27
N SER A 352 -2.53 -11.75 -7.74
CA SER A 352 -3.79 -11.69 -8.50
C SER A 352 -5.01 -11.33 -7.63
N LYS A 353 -4.84 -11.36 -6.30
CA LYS A 353 -5.84 -10.99 -5.29
C LYS A 353 -5.29 -9.83 -4.48
N ASN A 354 -5.61 -8.62 -4.91
CA ASN A 354 -4.98 -7.39 -4.43
C ASN A 354 -5.96 -6.38 -3.81
N LYS A 355 -7.25 -6.72 -3.67
CA LYS A 355 -8.24 -5.85 -3.03
C LYS A 355 -8.21 -5.99 -1.51
N MET A 356 -8.45 -4.88 -0.83
CA MET A 356 -8.63 -4.81 0.60
C MET A 356 -9.89 -4.03 0.93
N ILE A 357 -10.69 -4.58 1.84
CA ILE A 357 -11.80 -3.91 2.50
C ILE A 357 -11.26 -3.39 3.83
N LEU A 358 -11.25 -2.07 4.01
CA LEU A 358 -10.98 -1.41 5.27
C LEU A 358 -12.26 -0.75 5.74
N ALA A 359 -12.68 -1.04 6.97
CA ALA A 359 -13.86 -0.43 7.56
C ALA A 359 -13.53 0.12 8.96
N THR A 360 -13.84 1.38 9.21
CA THR A 360 -13.68 2.05 10.50
C THR A 360 -15.03 2.39 11.09
N LYS A 361 -15.23 2.15 12.39
CA LYS A 361 -16.53 2.31 13.03
C LYS A 361 -16.90 3.79 13.14
N ARG A 362 -18.12 4.15 12.72
CA ARG A 362 -18.65 5.50 12.89
C ARG A 362 -19.24 5.69 14.28
N ALA A 363 -19.17 6.91 14.79
CA ALA A 363 -19.69 7.26 16.11
C ALA A 363 -21.22 7.42 16.14
N ASP A 364 -21.86 7.61 14.98
CA ASP A 364 -23.27 7.94 14.80
C ASP A 364 -24.15 6.74 14.43
N TYR A 365 -23.64 5.51 14.58
CA TYR A 365 -24.43 4.31 14.31
C TYR A 365 -25.48 4.06 15.40
N VAL A 366 -26.72 3.85 14.97
CA VAL A 366 -27.85 3.49 15.85
C VAL A 366 -28.47 2.17 15.40
N GLU A 367 -28.84 2.09 14.12
CA GLU A 367 -29.48 0.93 13.51
C GLU A 367 -29.00 0.75 12.05
N PRO A 368 -29.19 -0.45 11.46
CA PRO A 368 -28.78 -0.70 10.08
C PRO A 368 -29.44 0.25 9.07
N ASP A 369 -28.61 0.85 8.20
CA ASP A 369 -29.08 1.75 7.13
C ASP A 369 -29.93 1.00 6.09
N GLN A 370 -31.25 1.21 6.15
CA GLN A 370 -32.22 0.53 5.29
C GLN A 370 -32.04 0.87 3.81
N ALA A 371 -31.55 2.06 3.47
CA ALA A 371 -31.30 2.43 2.08
C ALA A 371 -30.11 1.63 1.51
N VAL A 372 -29.08 1.39 2.31
CA VAL A 372 -27.94 0.54 1.93
C VAL A 372 -28.35 -0.93 1.84
N LEU A 373 -29.19 -1.42 2.76
CA LEU A 373 -29.75 -2.77 2.68
C LEU A 373 -30.59 -2.98 1.42
N ALA A 374 -31.39 -1.99 1.01
CA ALA A 374 -32.14 -2.03 -0.25
C ALA A 374 -31.22 -2.10 -1.48
N GLN A 375 -30.05 -1.45 -1.46
CA GLN A 375 -29.05 -1.56 -2.53
C GLN A 375 -28.48 -2.98 -2.62
N ILE A 376 -28.19 -3.62 -1.48
CA ILE A 376 -27.73 -5.01 -1.43
C ILE A 376 -28.79 -5.93 -2.03
N GLN A 377 -30.06 -5.76 -1.66
CA GLN A 377 -31.15 -6.57 -2.20
C GLN A 377 -31.30 -6.37 -3.72
N ALA A 378 -31.22 -5.14 -4.22
CA ALA A 378 -31.27 -4.87 -5.65
C ALA A 378 -30.12 -5.55 -6.43
N LEU A 379 -28.91 -5.57 -5.86
CA LEU A 379 -27.77 -6.30 -6.45
C LEU A 379 -28.02 -7.81 -6.44
N LYS A 380 -28.54 -8.37 -5.34
CA LYS A 380 -28.88 -9.78 -5.24
C LYS A 380 -29.95 -10.18 -6.26
N ASP A 381 -31.01 -9.39 -6.38
CA ASP A 381 -32.10 -9.62 -7.35
C ASP A 381 -31.59 -9.59 -8.79
N MET A 382 -30.77 -8.58 -9.12
CA MET A 382 -30.18 -8.43 -10.45
C MET A 382 -29.35 -9.65 -10.87
N TYR A 383 -28.56 -10.21 -9.95
CA TYR A 383 -27.68 -11.35 -10.22
C TYR A 383 -28.25 -12.71 -9.78
N GLY A 384 -29.49 -12.75 -9.31
CA GLY A 384 -30.15 -13.98 -8.84
C GLY A 384 -29.49 -14.63 -7.61
N ILE A 385 -28.82 -13.85 -6.77
CA ILE A 385 -28.17 -14.33 -5.55
C ILE A 385 -29.22 -14.60 -4.47
N GLN A 386 -29.30 -15.84 -3.99
CA GLN A 386 -30.30 -16.26 -3.01
C GLN A 386 -29.79 -16.16 -1.58
N LYS A 387 -28.52 -16.51 -1.36
CA LYS A 387 -27.89 -16.50 -0.04
C LYS A 387 -26.53 -15.82 -0.07
N HIS A 388 -26.24 -15.11 1.01
CA HIS A 388 -24.94 -14.52 1.31
C HIS A 388 -24.63 -14.74 2.80
N SER A 389 -23.49 -15.33 3.13
CA SER A 389 -23.21 -15.80 4.50
C SER A 389 -23.21 -14.68 5.54
N LEU A 390 -22.58 -13.54 5.25
CA LEU A 390 -22.55 -12.41 6.19
C LEU A 390 -23.95 -11.84 6.47
N GLU A 391 -24.82 -11.79 5.46
CA GLU A 391 -26.17 -11.28 5.61
C GLU A 391 -27.01 -12.21 6.49
N LEU A 392 -26.92 -13.52 6.26
CA LEU A 392 -27.58 -14.52 7.08
C LEU A 392 -27.09 -14.48 8.54
N LEU A 393 -25.78 -14.31 8.75
CA LEU A 393 -25.19 -14.17 10.09
C LEU A 393 -25.72 -12.92 10.82
N LEU A 394 -25.78 -11.78 10.12
CA LEU A 394 -26.25 -10.52 10.70
C LEU A 394 -27.75 -10.51 11.01
N ASN A 395 -28.53 -11.36 10.35
CA ASN A 395 -29.97 -11.51 10.57
C ASN A 395 -30.33 -12.67 11.51
N ASP A 396 -29.34 -13.32 12.15
CA ASP A 396 -29.54 -14.52 12.97
C ASP A 396 -30.24 -15.68 12.22
N GLN A 397 -30.03 -15.75 10.91
CA GLN A 397 -30.64 -16.72 9.98
C GLN A 397 -29.65 -17.79 9.49
N TRP A 398 -28.43 -17.81 10.03
CA TRP A 398 -27.44 -18.82 9.67
C TRP A 398 -27.80 -20.17 10.29
N ASP A 399 -28.09 -21.16 9.44
CA ASP A 399 -28.33 -22.52 9.88
C ASP A 399 -27.03 -23.13 10.43
N GLN A 400 -27.05 -23.66 11.66
CA GLN A 400 -25.86 -24.17 12.36
C GLN A 400 -25.33 -25.50 11.79
N GLN A 401 -25.92 -26.00 10.70
CA GLN A 401 -25.40 -27.13 9.96
C GLN A 401 -23.96 -26.79 9.52
N ASP A 402 -22.98 -27.54 10.03
CA ASP A 402 -21.53 -27.42 9.77
C ASP A 402 -20.67 -26.55 10.72
N ILE A 403 -21.13 -26.20 11.94
CA ILE A 403 -20.21 -25.71 12.98
C ILE A 403 -19.16 -26.81 13.29
N GLY A 404 -17.90 -26.54 12.97
CA GLY A 404 -16.77 -27.46 13.20
C GLY A 404 -16.32 -28.28 11.98
N CYS A 405 -17.03 -28.23 10.86
CA CYS A 405 -16.55 -28.82 9.60
C CYS A 405 -15.46 -27.91 9.00
N LYS A 406 -14.26 -28.44 8.70
CA LYS A 406 -13.19 -27.67 8.05
C LYS A 406 -13.69 -27.07 6.73
N CYS A 407 -13.48 -25.76 6.53
CA CYS A 407 -13.79 -25.06 5.28
C CYS A 407 -12.99 -25.57 4.08
#